data_AF-A0A8I3WD52-F1
#
_entry.id   AF-A0A8I3WD52-F1
#
_cell.length_a   1.000
_cell.length_b   1.000
_cell.length_c   1.000
_cell.angle_alpha   90.00
_cell.angle_beta   90.00
_cell.angle_gamma   90.00
#
_symmetry.space_group_name_H-M   'P 1'
#
loop_
_entity.id
_entity.type
_entity.pdbx_description
1 polymer ?
#
loop_
_entity_poly.entity_id
_entity_poly.type
_entity_poly.pdbx_seq_one_letter_code
_entity_poly.pdbx_strand_id
1 'polypeptide(L)'
;MGRRCWRRRGLVTACLGTALLLLLCAAPRALGPAFGNRALGSSWLGGERRSPLQKLYDLDQDPLAALAEVHRQRRDLLSSACSRHTRRQRLLQPEDLRHVLVDDTHGLLYCYVPKVACTNWKRVLLALSGKARGDPRAIPAHEAHAPGRLPSLADFSPAEINRRLRAYLTFLFVREPFERLASAYRNKLARPYSADFQRRYGARIVQRLRPRALPVARARGHDVRFAEFLAYLLDPRTRREEPFNEHWERAHALCHPCRLRYDVVGKFETLAEDAAFVLALAGAPGLSFPAPPRPRAAAASQDLAARLFRDISPFYQRRLFDLYKMDFLLFNYSAPSYLQLH
;
A
#
# COMPACT_ATOMS: atom_id res chain seq x y z
N MET A 1 3.41 -61.30 56.81
CA MET A 1 2.03 -60.86 57.15
C MET A 1 1.56 -59.94 56.03
N GLY A 2 0.36 -59.97 55.45
CA GLY A 2 -0.87 -60.72 55.69
C GLY A 2 -2.03 -59.99 54.98
N ARG A 3 -2.44 -60.49 53.80
CA ARG A 3 -3.79 -60.55 53.16
C ARG A 3 -4.80 -59.40 53.44
N ARG A 4 -5.28 -58.62 52.45
CA ARG A 4 -6.22 -58.90 51.30
C ARG A 4 -7.73 -58.93 51.64
N CYS A 5 -8.53 -58.42 50.67
CA CYS A 5 -9.98 -58.65 50.43
C CYS A 5 -10.98 -57.90 51.36
N TRP A 6 -12.22 -57.53 51.00
CA TRP A 6 -13.15 -57.78 49.85
C TRP A 6 -14.25 -56.65 49.86
N ARG A 7 -15.23 -56.45 48.93
CA ARG A 7 -15.65 -57.03 47.63
C ARG A 7 -16.58 -56.05 46.85
N ARG A 8 -16.67 -56.22 45.51
CA ARG A 8 -17.85 -56.18 44.57
C ARG A 8 -19.21 -55.56 45.03
N ARG A 9 -20.06 -55.01 44.12
CA ARG A 9 -20.55 -55.57 42.83
C ARG A 9 -20.94 -54.47 41.82
N GLY A 10 -20.91 -54.82 40.53
CA GLY A 10 -21.64 -54.12 39.47
C GLY A 10 -22.71 -55.03 38.84
N LEU A 11 -23.43 -54.52 37.84
CA LEU A 11 -24.31 -55.29 36.94
C LEU A 11 -24.23 -54.70 35.52
N VAL A 12 -24.42 -55.56 34.52
CA VAL A 12 -24.27 -55.28 33.08
C VAL A 12 -25.41 -55.94 32.33
N THR A 13 -26.05 -55.20 31.41
CA THR A 13 -26.80 -55.67 30.24
C THR A 13 -26.73 -54.54 29.19
N ALA A 14 -26.28 -54.70 27.94
CA ALA A 14 -26.75 -55.62 26.88
C ALA A 14 -28.19 -55.28 26.42
N CYS A 15 -28.55 -55.21 25.12
CA CYS A 15 -27.82 -55.53 23.88
C CYS A 15 -28.62 -55.03 22.64
N LEU A 16 -27.96 -54.91 21.47
CA LEU A 16 -28.53 -54.96 20.09
C LEU A 16 -29.58 -53.88 19.69
N GLY A 17 -29.77 -53.46 18.43
CA GLY A 17 -29.07 -53.72 17.15
C GLY A 17 -29.97 -53.37 15.94
N THR A 18 -29.39 -53.01 14.78
CA THR A 18 -30.04 -52.87 13.43
C THR A 18 -31.21 -51.86 13.26
N ALA A 19 -31.63 -51.42 12.06
CA ALA A 19 -30.96 -51.06 10.81
C ALA A 19 -31.93 -50.31 9.85
N LEU A 20 -31.42 -49.36 9.06
CA LEU A 20 -31.88 -48.94 7.71
C LEU A 20 -33.23 -48.19 7.47
N LEU A 21 -33.16 -47.26 6.49
CA LEU A 21 -34.18 -46.78 5.51
C LEU A 21 -34.98 -45.44 5.72
N LEU A 22 -34.54 -44.46 4.90
CA LEU A 22 -35.31 -43.58 3.97
C LEU A 22 -36.05 -42.29 4.41
N LEU A 23 -35.55 -41.17 3.83
CA LEU A 23 -36.26 -40.13 3.05
C LEU A 23 -37.51 -39.42 3.61
N LEU A 24 -37.41 -38.11 3.90
CA LEU A 24 -37.93 -37.01 3.04
C LEU A 24 -37.78 -35.61 3.69
N CYS A 25 -37.49 -34.62 2.83
CA CYS A 25 -37.80 -33.18 2.91
C CYS A 25 -37.96 -32.43 4.26
N ALA A 26 -37.02 -31.51 4.54
CA ALA A 26 -37.29 -30.05 4.55
C ALA A 26 -36.04 -29.25 4.96
N ALA A 27 -35.70 -28.19 4.22
CA ALA A 27 -34.64 -27.25 4.58
C ALA A 27 -35.21 -25.93 5.13
N PRO A 28 -34.61 -25.34 6.17
CA PRO A 28 -34.79 -23.93 6.48
C PRO A 28 -33.52 -23.10 6.22
N ARG A 29 -33.55 -22.39 5.09
CA ARG A 29 -32.96 -21.06 4.84
C ARG A 29 -31.81 -20.59 5.75
N ALA A 30 -30.59 -20.62 5.22
CA ALA A 30 -29.54 -19.68 5.63
C ALA A 30 -29.86 -18.27 5.11
N LEU A 31 -30.04 -17.31 6.03
CA LEU A 31 -30.12 -15.88 5.72
C LEU A 31 -28.70 -15.32 5.53
N GLY A 32 -28.16 -15.43 4.32
CA GLY A 32 -26.97 -14.69 3.92
C GLY A 32 -27.28 -13.19 3.74
N PRO A 33 -26.34 -12.27 4.04
CA PRO A 33 -26.54 -10.85 3.77
C PRO A 33 -26.65 -10.63 2.25
N ALA A 34 -27.77 -10.06 1.81
CA ALA A 34 -28.07 -9.82 0.41
C ALA A 34 -27.23 -8.64 -0.15
N PHE A 35 -25.94 -8.88 -0.40
CA PHE A 35 -25.20 -8.14 -1.41
C PHE A 35 -25.72 -8.57 -2.79
N GLY A 36 -26.89 -8.03 -3.15
CA GLY A 36 -27.50 -8.27 -4.43
C GLY A 36 -26.57 -7.86 -5.57
N ASN A 37 -26.56 -8.66 -6.64
CA ASN A 37 -25.90 -8.35 -7.90
C ASN A 37 -26.47 -7.06 -8.51
N ARG A 38 -26.01 -5.90 -8.05
CA ARG A 38 -25.98 -4.72 -8.90
C ARG A 38 -24.88 -4.94 -9.92
N ALA A 39 -25.31 -5.39 -11.09
CA ALA A 39 -24.56 -5.22 -12.31
C ALA A 39 -24.37 -3.71 -12.55
N LEU A 40 -23.34 -3.15 -11.92
CA LEU A 40 -22.68 -1.94 -12.39
C LEU A 40 -21.98 -2.32 -13.69
N GLY A 41 -22.78 -2.41 -14.76
CA GLY A 41 -22.29 -2.51 -16.12
C GLY A 41 -21.48 -1.26 -16.42
N SER A 42 -20.18 -1.33 -16.18
CA SER A 42 -19.27 -0.24 -16.49
C SER A 42 -19.32 -0.01 -18.00
N SER A 43 -19.69 1.19 -18.45
CA SER A 43 -20.14 1.41 -19.83
C SER A 43 -19.10 1.10 -20.92
N TRP A 44 -17.80 1.05 -20.59
CA TRP A 44 -16.74 0.58 -21.49
C TRP A 44 -16.63 -0.94 -21.61
N LEU A 45 -17.08 -1.73 -20.62
CA LEU A 45 -17.19 -3.20 -20.78
C LEU A 45 -18.34 -3.59 -21.72
N GLY A 46 -19.27 -2.68 -22.01
CA GLY A 46 -20.34 -2.83 -23.00
C GLY A 46 -19.97 -2.37 -24.42
N GLY A 47 -18.74 -1.91 -24.66
CA GLY A 47 -18.25 -1.55 -26.00
C GLY A 47 -18.50 -0.11 -26.47
N GLU A 48 -19.36 0.67 -25.80
CA GLU A 48 -19.71 2.04 -26.24
C GLU A 48 -18.62 3.10 -25.97
N ARG A 49 -17.64 2.81 -25.11
CA ARG A 49 -16.56 3.75 -24.74
C ARG A 49 -15.22 3.03 -24.59
N ARG A 50 -14.13 3.65 -25.06
CA ARG A 50 -12.76 3.15 -24.84
C ARG A 50 -12.39 3.22 -23.36
N SER A 51 -11.83 2.15 -22.81
CA SER A 51 -11.30 2.12 -21.44
C SER A 51 -10.06 3.02 -21.29
N PRO A 52 -9.69 3.46 -20.08
CA PRO A 52 -8.47 4.27 -19.89
C PRO A 52 -7.19 3.55 -20.34
N LEU A 53 -7.18 2.22 -20.26
CA LEU A 53 -6.08 1.40 -20.75
C LEU A 53 -6.01 1.40 -22.28
N GLN A 54 -7.15 1.27 -22.98
CA GLN A 54 -7.19 1.38 -24.45
C GLN A 54 -6.74 2.76 -24.91
N LYS A 55 -7.31 3.83 -24.32
CA LYS A 55 -6.93 5.22 -24.63
C LYS A 55 -5.42 5.44 -24.56
N LEU A 56 -4.74 4.87 -23.56
CA LEU A 56 -3.29 5.00 -23.37
C LEU A 56 -2.46 4.38 -24.53
N TYR A 57 -2.96 3.33 -25.18
CA TYR A 57 -2.29 2.71 -26.33
C TYR A 57 -2.65 3.38 -27.66
N ASP A 58 -3.75 4.15 -27.71
CA ASP A 58 -4.25 4.81 -28.92
C ASP A 58 -3.78 6.28 -29.09
N LEU A 59 -2.79 6.76 -28.32
CA LEU A 59 -2.40 8.18 -28.23
C LEU A 59 -1.53 8.71 -29.40
N ASP A 60 -1.70 8.18 -30.61
CA ASP A 60 -0.77 8.42 -31.74
C ASP A 60 -0.71 9.89 -32.22
N GLN A 61 -1.69 10.74 -31.89
CA GLN A 61 -1.70 12.19 -32.22
C GLN A 61 -2.31 13.08 -31.11
N ASP A 62 -2.26 12.66 -29.85
CA ASP A 62 -2.88 13.38 -28.72
C ASP A 62 -1.90 14.40 -28.08
N PRO A 63 -2.34 15.59 -27.61
CA PRO A 63 -1.54 16.47 -26.74
C PRO A 63 -0.89 15.78 -25.53
N LEU A 64 -1.46 14.67 -25.06
CA LEU A 64 -0.93 13.82 -24.00
C LEU A 64 0.20 12.88 -24.45
N ALA A 65 0.52 12.79 -25.75
CA ALA A 65 1.55 11.90 -26.28
C ALA A 65 2.94 12.10 -25.63
N ALA A 66 3.31 13.35 -25.30
CA ALA A 66 4.56 13.64 -24.60
C ALA A 66 4.59 13.05 -23.16
N LEU A 67 3.46 13.06 -22.44
CA LEU A 67 3.36 12.42 -21.12
C LEU A 67 3.25 10.89 -21.24
N ALA A 68 2.58 10.39 -22.28
CA ALA A 68 2.54 8.97 -22.61
C ALA A 68 3.95 8.42 -22.88
N GLU A 69 4.79 9.17 -23.59
CA GLU A 69 6.19 8.86 -23.82
C GLU A 69 6.99 8.77 -22.51
N VAL A 70 6.88 9.79 -21.66
CA VAL A 70 7.53 9.80 -20.35
C VAL A 70 7.11 8.60 -19.51
N HIS A 71 5.83 8.22 -19.51
CA HIS A 71 5.37 7.04 -18.80
C HIS A 71 5.79 5.73 -19.46
N ARG A 72 5.85 5.64 -20.80
CA ARG A 72 6.40 4.49 -21.54
C ARG A 72 7.85 4.22 -21.13
N GLN A 73 8.71 5.23 -21.20
CA GLN A 73 10.12 5.14 -20.80
C GLN A 73 10.28 4.69 -19.33
N ARG A 74 9.42 5.17 -18.41
CA ARG A 74 9.42 4.73 -17.01
C ARG A 74 9.01 3.27 -16.84
N ARG A 75 8.04 2.77 -17.63
CA ARG A 75 7.66 1.34 -17.65
C ARG A 75 8.78 0.46 -18.17
N ASP A 76 9.41 0.87 -19.27
CA ASP A 76 10.44 0.08 -19.94
C ASP A 76 11.69 -0.04 -19.06
N LEU A 77 12.06 1.05 -18.38
CA LEU A 77 13.11 1.03 -17.37
C LEU A 77 12.75 0.12 -16.20
N LEU A 78 11.54 0.24 -15.64
CA LEU A 78 11.06 -0.60 -14.54
C LEU A 78 11.11 -2.08 -14.92
N SER A 79 10.61 -2.44 -16.11
CA SER A 79 10.64 -3.79 -16.66
C SER A 79 12.08 -4.31 -16.80
N SER A 80 12.98 -3.49 -17.36
CA SER A 80 14.41 -3.81 -17.49
C SER A 80 15.12 -3.98 -16.14
N ALA A 81 14.79 -3.16 -15.14
CA ALA A 81 15.33 -3.28 -13.79
C ALA A 81 14.80 -4.54 -13.09
N CYS A 82 13.51 -4.87 -13.28
CA CYS A 82 12.91 -6.10 -12.78
C CYS A 82 13.59 -7.35 -13.36
N SER A 83 13.80 -7.44 -14.68
CA SER A 83 14.43 -8.61 -15.31
C SER A 83 15.89 -8.78 -14.88
N ARG A 84 16.64 -7.69 -14.72
CA ARG A 84 18.04 -7.72 -14.24
C ARG A 84 18.16 -8.14 -12.77
N HIS A 85 17.31 -7.61 -11.90
CA HIS A 85 17.49 -7.67 -10.45
C HIS A 85 16.56 -8.63 -9.71
N THR A 86 15.53 -9.21 -10.35
CA THR A 86 14.59 -10.12 -9.69
C THR A 86 14.43 -11.45 -10.44
N ARG A 87 15.27 -12.45 -10.10
CA ARG A 87 15.32 -13.76 -10.80
C ARG A 87 14.43 -14.85 -10.23
N ARG A 88 13.97 -14.73 -8.98
CA ARG A 88 13.05 -15.68 -8.33
C ARG A 88 12.02 -14.90 -7.54
N GLN A 89 10.75 -15.16 -7.81
CA GLN A 89 9.64 -14.49 -7.16
C GLN A 89 8.55 -15.51 -6.85
N ARG A 90 8.00 -15.46 -5.64
CA ARG A 90 6.81 -16.26 -5.29
C ARG A 90 5.56 -15.66 -5.95
N LEU A 91 4.56 -16.51 -6.20
CA LEU A 91 3.24 -16.07 -6.61
C LEU A 91 2.68 -15.03 -5.63
N LEU A 92 1.96 -14.04 -6.18
CA LEU A 92 1.18 -13.07 -5.40
C LEU A 92 0.09 -13.82 -4.63
N GLN A 93 -0.07 -13.48 -3.35
CA GLN A 93 -1.23 -13.87 -2.54
C GLN A 93 -2.18 -12.66 -2.44
N PRO A 94 -3.48 -12.83 -2.13
CA PRO A 94 -4.40 -11.71 -1.99
C PRO A 94 -3.89 -10.61 -1.05
N GLU A 95 -3.22 -10.97 0.04
CA GLU A 95 -2.66 -10.05 1.04
C GLU A 95 -1.55 -9.14 0.48
N ASP A 96 -0.87 -9.57 -0.59
CA ASP A 96 0.10 -8.75 -1.33
C ASP A 96 -0.60 -7.63 -2.13
N LEU A 97 -1.89 -7.78 -2.44
CA LEU A 97 -2.68 -6.87 -3.27
C LEU A 97 -3.47 -5.82 -2.47
N ARG A 98 -3.40 -5.85 -1.12
CA ARG A 98 -4.09 -4.91 -0.21
C ARG A 98 -3.74 -3.42 -0.43
N HIS A 99 -2.63 -3.15 -1.13
CA HIS A 99 -2.21 -1.80 -1.50
C HIS A 99 -2.80 -1.32 -2.83
N VAL A 100 -3.42 -2.20 -3.61
CA VAL A 100 -4.06 -1.87 -4.90
C VAL A 100 -5.54 -1.57 -4.66
N LEU A 101 -5.94 -0.32 -4.80
CA LEU A 101 -7.35 0.10 -4.72
C LEU A 101 -8.01 -0.03 -6.08
N VAL A 102 -9.29 -0.38 -6.07
CA VAL A 102 -10.08 -0.64 -7.29
C VAL A 102 -11.14 0.44 -7.48
N ASP A 103 -11.23 0.97 -8.70
CA ASP A 103 -12.39 1.74 -9.16
C ASP A 103 -12.98 1.08 -10.41
N ASP A 104 -13.99 0.23 -10.18
CA ASP A 104 -14.77 -0.41 -11.24
C ASP A 104 -15.58 0.59 -12.09
N THR A 105 -15.77 1.82 -11.61
CA THR A 105 -16.53 2.89 -12.28
C THR A 105 -15.64 3.80 -13.14
N HIS A 106 -14.33 3.54 -13.20
CA HIS A 106 -13.46 4.11 -14.23
C HIS A 106 -12.51 3.07 -14.85
N GLY A 107 -12.47 1.84 -14.35
CA GLY A 107 -11.53 0.82 -14.82
C GLY A 107 -10.09 1.13 -14.40
N LEU A 108 -9.91 1.50 -13.12
CA LEU A 108 -8.62 1.90 -12.56
C LEU A 108 -8.16 0.94 -11.45
N LEU A 109 -6.85 0.69 -11.40
CA LEU A 109 -6.17 0.03 -10.28
C LEU A 109 -5.05 0.94 -9.76
N TYR A 110 -5.18 1.47 -8.54
CA TYR A 110 -4.20 2.38 -7.94
C TYR A 110 -3.44 1.71 -6.80
N CYS A 111 -2.13 1.47 -6.96
CA CYS A 111 -1.30 1.03 -5.84
C CYS A 111 -0.80 2.21 -4.99
N TYR A 112 -1.29 2.30 -3.75
CA TYR A 112 -0.94 3.40 -2.86
C TYR A 112 0.36 3.15 -2.08
N VAL A 113 1.35 4.01 -2.34
CA VAL A 113 2.57 4.11 -1.54
C VAL A 113 2.42 5.27 -0.55
N PRO A 114 2.48 5.04 0.78
CA PRO A 114 2.36 6.11 1.75
C PRO A 114 3.47 7.16 1.63
N LYS A 115 3.09 8.40 1.95
CA LYS A 115 3.90 9.64 1.78
C LYS A 115 4.19 10.03 0.32
N VAL A 116 3.54 9.38 -0.65
CA VAL A 116 3.52 9.79 -2.06
C VAL A 116 2.12 10.28 -2.46
N ALA A 117 1.66 11.33 -1.78
CA ALA A 117 0.32 11.92 -1.97
C ALA A 117 -0.88 10.93 -1.91
N CYS A 118 -0.71 9.77 -1.26
CA CYS A 118 -1.73 8.71 -1.24
C CYS A 118 -3.11 9.16 -0.71
N THR A 119 -3.16 10.07 0.27
CA THR A 119 -4.43 10.66 0.76
C THR A 119 -5.17 11.40 -0.36
N ASN A 120 -4.44 12.11 -1.22
CA ASN A 120 -4.98 12.88 -2.33
C ASN A 120 -5.51 11.98 -3.44
N TRP A 121 -4.81 10.89 -3.75
CA TRP A 121 -5.35 9.84 -4.63
C TRP A 121 -6.60 9.17 -4.05
N LYS A 122 -6.65 8.85 -2.76
CA LYS A 122 -7.86 8.30 -2.14
C LYS A 122 -9.04 9.27 -2.21
N ARG A 123 -8.82 10.57 -2.01
CA ARG A 123 -9.83 11.63 -2.21
C ARG A 123 -10.36 11.66 -3.65
N VAL A 124 -9.45 11.62 -4.62
CA VAL A 124 -9.79 11.58 -6.05
C VAL A 124 -10.62 10.34 -6.39
N LEU A 125 -10.23 9.15 -5.93
CA LEU A 125 -11.01 7.92 -6.16
C LEU A 125 -12.40 7.97 -5.51
N LEU A 126 -12.55 8.60 -4.34
CA LEU A 126 -13.86 8.81 -3.70
C LEU A 126 -14.76 9.79 -4.48
N ALA A 127 -14.17 10.84 -5.06
CA ALA A 127 -14.89 11.79 -5.91
C ALA A 127 -15.30 11.15 -7.25
N LEU A 128 -14.38 10.43 -7.89
CA LEU A 128 -14.64 9.65 -9.10
C LEU A 128 -15.78 8.66 -8.89
N SER A 129 -15.72 7.83 -7.84
CA SER A 129 -16.76 6.82 -7.59
C SER A 129 -18.09 7.40 -7.07
N GLY A 130 -18.31 8.72 -7.13
CA GLY A 130 -19.51 9.40 -6.63
C GLY A 130 -19.76 9.29 -5.12
N LYS A 131 -18.80 8.74 -4.34
CA LYS A 131 -18.89 8.53 -2.89
C LYS A 131 -18.57 9.78 -2.08
N ALA A 132 -18.14 10.84 -2.76
CA ALA A 132 -18.08 12.21 -2.31
C ALA A 132 -18.41 13.12 -3.51
N ARG A 133 -19.10 14.24 -3.28
CA ARG A 133 -19.40 15.24 -4.32
C ARG A 133 -18.50 16.47 -4.15
N GLY A 134 -18.10 17.09 -5.27
CA GLY A 134 -17.29 18.32 -5.27
C GLY A 134 -15.78 18.11 -5.34
N ASP A 135 -15.02 19.16 -4.99
CA ASP A 135 -13.54 19.15 -5.06
C ASP A 135 -12.92 18.09 -4.12
N PRO A 136 -12.06 17.18 -4.62
CA PRO A 136 -11.27 16.26 -3.80
C PRO A 136 -10.54 16.91 -2.61
N ARG A 137 -10.20 18.21 -2.67
CA ARG A 137 -9.62 18.97 -1.54
C ARG A 137 -10.52 19.02 -0.32
N ALA A 138 -11.84 19.10 -0.52
CA ALA A 138 -12.83 19.27 0.55
C ALA A 138 -12.99 17.99 1.41
N ILE A 139 -12.70 16.81 0.84
CA ILE A 139 -12.83 15.53 1.53
C ILE A 139 -11.80 15.45 2.68
N PRO A 140 -12.23 15.29 3.95
CA PRO A 140 -11.33 15.19 5.10
C PRO A 140 -10.34 14.04 4.99
N ALA A 141 -9.16 14.19 5.60
CA ALA A 141 -8.12 13.16 5.53
C ALA A 141 -8.54 11.86 6.24
N HIS A 142 -9.28 11.94 7.36
CA HIS A 142 -9.77 10.76 8.08
C HIS A 142 -10.81 10.00 7.24
N GLU A 143 -11.71 10.70 6.56
CA GLU A 143 -12.67 10.15 5.60
C GLU A 143 -12.00 9.45 4.42
N ALA A 144 -10.93 10.05 3.86
CA ALA A 144 -10.17 9.46 2.77
C ALA A 144 -9.38 8.20 3.18
N HIS A 145 -9.23 7.93 4.48
CA HIS A 145 -8.62 6.71 5.02
C HIS A 145 -9.63 5.80 5.75
N ALA A 146 -10.93 6.09 5.67
CA ALA A 146 -11.97 5.29 6.31
C ALA A 146 -12.07 3.89 5.66
N PRO A 147 -12.10 2.79 6.47
CA PRO A 147 -12.29 1.44 5.97
C PRO A 147 -13.56 1.27 5.12
N GLY A 148 -13.53 0.34 4.17
CA GLY A 148 -14.70 -0.02 3.35
C GLY A 148 -15.13 0.99 2.28
N ARG A 149 -14.65 2.25 2.30
CA ARG A 149 -15.04 3.24 1.27
C ARG A 149 -14.42 2.99 -0.09
N LEU A 150 -13.17 2.51 -0.14
CA LEU A 150 -12.46 2.13 -1.37
C LEU A 150 -12.10 0.64 -1.28
N PRO A 151 -12.62 -0.23 -2.17
CA PRO A 151 -12.28 -1.65 -2.16
C PRO A 151 -10.82 -1.84 -2.58
N SER A 152 -10.17 -2.83 -1.97
CA SER A 152 -8.85 -3.29 -2.36
C SER A 152 -8.96 -4.48 -3.32
N LEU A 153 -7.95 -4.68 -4.16
CA LEU A 153 -7.91 -5.82 -5.08
C LEU A 153 -7.81 -7.16 -4.33
N ALA A 154 -7.35 -7.15 -3.07
CA ALA A 154 -7.38 -8.32 -2.19
C ALA A 154 -8.81 -8.75 -1.78
N ASP A 155 -9.80 -7.88 -1.94
CA ASP A 155 -11.18 -8.11 -1.47
C ASP A 155 -12.00 -8.94 -2.49
N PHE A 156 -11.41 -9.29 -3.63
CA PHE A 156 -12.07 -9.95 -4.77
C PHE A 156 -11.59 -11.39 -4.99
N SER A 157 -12.40 -12.19 -5.69
CA SER A 157 -12.03 -13.55 -6.05
C SER A 157 -10.85 -13.61 -7.06
N PRO A 158 -10.06 -14.70 -7.13
CA PRO A 158 -8.93 -14.81 -8.06
C PRO A 158 -9.31 -14.60 -9.54
N ALA A 159 -10.50 -15.05 -9.97
CA ALA A 159 -11.00 -14.83 -11.33
C ALA A 159 -11.25 -13.34 -11.62
N GLU A 160 -11.79 -12.63 -10.64
CA GLU A 160 -12.07 -11.20 -10.69
C GLU A 160 -10.82 -10.33 -10.62
N ILE A 161 -9.84 -10.71 -9.79
CA ILE A 161 -8.51 -10.09 -9.75
C ILE A 161 -7.88 -10.16 -11.15
N ASN A 162 -7.87 -11.36 -11.74
CA ASN A 162 -7.33 -11.59 -13.07
C ASN A 162 -8.08 -10.83 -14.18
N ARG A 163 -9.41 -10.67 -14.06
CA ARG A 163 -10.21 -9.83 -14.98
C ARG A 163 -9.76 -8.37 -14.92
N ARG A 164 -9.66 -7.81 -13.71
CA ARG A 164 -9.29 -6.40 -13.49
C ARG A 164 -7.84 -6.13 -13.93
N LEU A 165 -6.88 -6.97 -13.55
CA LEU A 165 -5.47 -6.84 -13.96
C LEU A 165 -5.25 -6.87 -15.48
N ARG A 166 -6.13 -7.50 -16.26
CA ARG A 166 -6.07 -7.46 -17.73
C ARG A 166 -6.71 -6.22 -18.34
N ALA A 167 -7.83 -5.76 -17.78
CA ALA A 167 -8.69 -4.76 -18.42
C ALA A 167 -8.50 -3.32 -17.91
N TYR A 168 -7.98 -3.13 -16.70
CA TYR A 168 -7.95 -1.84 -16.02
C TYR A 168 -6.58 -1.16 -16.13
N LEU A 169 -6.60 0.18 -16.19
CA LEU A 169 -5.40 1.00 -16.15
C LEU A 169 -4.77 0.92 -14.76
N THR A 170 -3.60 0.32 -14.66
CA THR A 170 -2.91 0.08 -13.40
C THR A 170 -1.81 1.12 -13.19
N PHE A 171 -1.84 1.85 -12.07
CA PHE A 171 -0.88 2.92 -11.81
C PHE A 171 -0.38 2.95 -10.36
N LEU A 172 0.82 3.47 -10.17
CA LEU A 172 1.36 3.82 -8.86
C LEU A 172 2.07 5.17 -8.91
N PHE A 173 2.28 5.76 -7.73
CA PHE A 173 3.13 6.94 -7.56
C PHE A 173 4.27 6.61 -6.60
N VAL A 174 5.48 7.03 -6.96
CA VAL A 174 6.71 6.85 -6.16
C VAL A 174 7.38 8.19 -5.86
N ARG A 175 8.28 8.20 -4.88
CA ARG A 175 9.07 9.37 -4.42
C ARG A 175 10.48 8.88 -4.10
N GLU A 176 11.46 9.77 -4.16
CA GLU A 176 12.82 9.46 -3.69
C GLU A 176 12.77 8.81 -2.28
N PRO A 177 13.42 7.65 -2.06
CA PRO A 177 13.27 6.88 -0.82
C PRO A 177 13.62 7.61 0.48
N PHE A 178 14.66 8.45 0.51
CA PHE A 178 15.11 9.16 1.70
C PHE A 178 14.17 10.32 2.05
N GLU A 179 13.69 11.08 1.06
CA GLU A 179 12.64 12.08 1.18
C GLU A 179 11.31 11.47 1.66
N ARG A 180 10.96 10.31 1.12
CA ARG A 180 9.78 9.56 1.57
C ARG A 180 9.91 9.17 3.04
N LEU A 181 11.09 8.71 3.47
CA LEU A 181 11.35 8.29 4.85
C LEU A 181 11.41 9.48 5.82
N ALA A 182 12.05 10.58 5.44
CA ALA A 182 12.02 11.86 6.17
C ALA A 182 10.58 12.36 6.36
N SER A 183 9.76 12.28 5.31
CA SER A 183 8.33 12.58 5.37
C SER A 183 7.56 11.61 6.26
N ALA A 184 7.95 10.34 6.36
CA ALA A 184 7.33 9.36 7.25
C ALA A 184 7.62 9.65 8.72
N TYR A 185 8.90 9.84 9.08
CA TYR A 185 9.32 10.24 10.42
C TYR A 185 8.61 11.52 10.89
N ARG A 186 8.66 12.59 10.07
CA ARG A 186 8.02 13.86 10.40
C ARG A 186 6.51 13.73 10.61
N ASN A 187 5.84 12.85 9.86
CA ASN A 187 4.38 12.68 9.92
C ASN A 187 3.92 11.74 11.04
N LYS A 188 4.80 10.89 11.60
CA LYS A 188 4.39 9.79 12.47
C LYS A 188 5.12 9.69 13.81
N LEU A 189 6.29 10.31 13.95
CA LEU A 189 7.05 10.29 15.19
C LEU A 189 7.37 11.70 15.70
N ALA A 190 7.64 12.67 14.82
CA ALA A 190 8.09 14.01 15.22
C ALA A 190 6.96 15.03 15.50
N ARG A 191 5.68 14.70 15.31
CA ARG A 191 4.56 15.67 15.44
C ARG A 191 3.56 15.26 16.54
N PRO A 192 3.11 16.18 17.43
CA PRO A 192 2.28 15.84 18.60
C PRO A 192 0.99 15.08 18.31
N TYR A 193 0.33 15.35 17.17
CA TYR A 193 -0.88 14.64 16.75
C TYR A 193 -0.64 13.19 16.28
N SER A 194 0.58 12.67 16.41
CA SER A 194 0.94 11.30 16.02
C SER A 194 0.93 10.32 17.21
N ALA A 195 0.24 10.66 18.29
CA ALA A 195 0.32 9.98 19.59
C ALA A 195 0.17 8.45 19.52
N ASP A 196 -0.67 7.91 18.65
CA ASP A 196 -0.81 6.44 18.46
C ASP A 196 0.45 5.79 17.86
N PHE A 197 1.08 6.44 16.89
CA PHE A 197 2.33 5.96 16.30
C PHE A 197 3.52 6.14 17.24
N GLN A 198 3.52 7.23 18.02
CA GLN A 198 4.50 7.46 19.09
C GLN A 198 4.36 6.39 20.18
N ARG A 199 3.14 6.07 20.64
CA ARG A 199 2.89 4.98 21.59
C ARG A 199 3.24 3.60 21.03
N ARG A 200 2.85 3.27 19.80
CA ARG A 200 3.09 1.92 19.23
C ARG A 200 4.55 1.68 18.85
N TYR A 201 5.16 2.63 18.14
CA TYR A 201 6.50 2.47 17.57
C TYR A 201 7.53 3.30 18.34
N GLY A 202 7.22 4.56 18.65
CA GLY A 202 8.15 5.42 19.38
C GLY A 202 8.54 4.86 20.75
N ALA A 203 7.58 4.33 21.51
CA ALA A 203 7.83 3.75 22.83
C ALA A 203 8.76 2.54 22.73
N ARG A 204 8.54 1.66 21.74
CA ARG A 204 9.42 0.51 21.45
C ARG A 204 10.85 0.96 21.08
N ILE A 205 10.98 2.01 20.28
CA ILE A 205 12.27 2.61 19.90
C ILE A 205 12.99 3.14 21.15
N VAL A 206 12.31 3.91 22.01
CA VAL A 206 12.87 4.43 23.25
C VAL A 206 13.31 3.30 24.19
N GLN A 207 12.44 2.31 24.42
CA GLN A 207 12.73 1.17 25.28
C GLN A 207 13.94 0.34 24.79
N ARG A 208 14.10 0.18 23.46
CA ARG A 208 15.20 -0.56 22.85
C ARG A 208 16.54 0.18 22.85
N LEU A 209 16.52 1.50 22.60
CA LEU A 209 17.73 2.27 22.33
C LEU A 209 18.18 3.18 23.49
N ARG A 210 17.37 3.36 24.53
CA ARG A 210 17.68 4.23 25.68
C ARG A 210 17.52 3.50 27.02
N PRO A 211 18.53 2.75 27.49
CA PRO A 211 18.47 1.97 28.74
C PRO A 211 18.11 2.79 30.00
N ARG A 212 18.40 4.09 30.00
CA ARG A 212 18.09 5.04 31.09
C ARG A 212 17.04 6.11 30.72
N ALA A 213 16.15 5.84 29.75
CA ALA A 213 15.07 6.77 29.43
C ALA A 213 14.10 6.99 30.60
N LEU A 214 13.59 8.22 30.72
CA LEU A 214 12.54 8.61 31.65
C LEU A 214 11.26 7.76 31.44
N PRO A 215 10.49 7.45 32.52
CA PRO A 215 9.26 6.65 32.40
C PRO A 215 8.27 7.19 31.36
N VAL A 216 8.08 8.52 31.32
CA VAL A 216 7.19 9.17 30.33
C VAL A 216 7.65 8.97 28.88
N ALA A 217 8.95 8.97 28.61
CA ALA A 217 9.50 8.70 27.28
C ALA A 217 9.31 7.22 26.91
N ARG A 218 9.56 6.30 27.85
CA ARG A 218 9.33 4.85 27.65
C ARG A 218 7.87 4.50 27.38
N ALA A 219 6.93 5.23 27.98
CA ALA A 219 5.50 4.97 27.82
C ALA A 219 4.90 5.66 26.58
N ARG A 220 5.33 6.89 26.26
CA ARG A 220 4.72 7.71 25.19
C ARG A 220 5.48 7.69 23.86
N GLY A 221 6.80 7.48 23.86
CA GLY A 221 7.61 7.46 22.64
C GLY A 221 7.61 8.76 21.83
N HIS A 222 7.25 9.86 22.47
CA HIS A 222 6.90 11.14 21.84
C HIS A 222 8.11 11.97 21.37
N ASP A 223 9.29 11.60 21.85
CA ASP A 223 10.56 12.33 21.74
C ASP A 223 11.63 11.53 20.97
N VAL A 224 11.23 10.56 20.15
CA VAL A 224 12.15 9.77 19.30
C VAL A 224 12.84 10.66 18.27
N ARG A 225 14.18 10.60 18.26
CA ARG A 225 15.04 11.33 17.33
C ARG A 225 15.16 10.57 16.01
N PHE A 226 15.49 11.29 14.94
CA PHE A 226 15.59 10.68 13.61
C PHE A 226 16.64 9.56 13.54
N ALA A 227 17.81 9.76 14.14
CA ALA A 227 18.87 8.74 14.24
C ALA A 227 18.39 7.45 14.94
N GLU A 228 17.55 7.57 15.98
CA GLU A 228 17.00 6.43 16.71
C GLU A 228 15.94 5.69 15.88
N PHE A 229 15.14 6.42 15.10
CA PHE A 229 14.23 5.82 14.12
C PHE A 229 15.01 5.08 13.01
N LEU A 230 16.09 5.64 12.49
CA LEU A 230 16.94 4.94 11.50
C LEU A 230 17.61 3.69 12.11
N ALA A 231 18.17 3.80 13.32
CA ALA A 231 18.75 2.67 14.03
C ALA A 231 17.72 1.54 14.26
N TYR A 232 16.47 1.88 14.57
CA TYR A 232 15.37 0.91 14.66
C TYR A 232 15.08 0.20 13.34
N LEU A 233 15.11 0.89 12.20
CA LEU A 233 14.92 0.24 10.88
C LEU A 233 16.09 -0.65 10.48
N LEU A 234 17.31 -0.33 10.93
CA LEU A 234 18.53 -1.05 10.62
C LEU A 234 18.86 -2.18 11.62
N ASP A 235 18.12 -2.28 12.72
CA ASP A 235 18.18 -3.40 13.66
C ASP A 235 17.51 -4.65 13.04
N PRO A 236 18.25 -5.77 12.86
CA PRO A 236 17.69 -7.01 12.32
C PRO A 236 16.50 -7.57 13.12
N ARG A 237 16.41 -7.28 14.42
CA ARG A 237 15.30 -7.71 15.29
C ARG A 237 13.97 -7.12 14.84
N THR A 238 13.97 -5.86 14.40
CA THR A 238 12.75 -5.16 13.98
C THR A 238 12.00 -5.90 12.87
N ARG A 239 12.71 -6.52 11.92
CA ARG A 239 12.11 -7.32 10.84
C ARG A 239 11.75 -8.76 11.23
N ARG A 240 12.34 -9.28 12.31
CA ARG A 240 12.00 -10.60 12.86
C ARG A 240 10.75 -10.55 13.73
N GLU A 241 10.49 -9.41 14.37
CA GLU A 241 9.33 -9.16 15.24
C GLU A 241 8.03 -8.91 14.46
N GLU A 242 8.04 -7.97 13.51
CA GLU A 242 6.89 -7.71 12.62
C GLU A 242 7.36 -7.18 11.25
N PRO A 243 6.55 -7.33 10.18
CA PRO A 243 6.77 -6.61 8.94
C PRO A 243 6.85 -5.09 9.18
N PHE A 244 7.60 -4.37 8.34
CA PHE A 244 7.64 -2.91 8.44
C PHE A 244 6.24 -2.31 8.24
N ASN A 245 5.95 -1.24 8.98
CA ASN A 245 4.76 -0.44 8.73
C ASN A 245 4.83 0.16 7.32
N GLU A 246 3.70 0.19 6.61
CA GLU A 246 3.57 0.71 5.24
C GLU A 246 4.17 2.13 5.03
N HIS A 247 4.28 2.93 6.09
CA HIS A 247 4.88 4.26 6.01
C HIS A 247 6.41 4.26 5.82
N TRP A 248 7.10 3.15 6.13
CA TRP A 248 8.54 2.96 5.94
C TRP A 248 8.91 1.56 5.41
N GLU A 249 7.96 0.80 4.88
CA GLU A 249 8.26 -0.31 3.98
C GLU A 249 8.63 0.23 2.59
N ARG A 250 9.44 -0.51 1.82
CA ARG A 250 9.94 -0.12 0.49
C ARG A 250 8.79 -0.14 -0.53
N ALA A 251 8.78 0.77 -1.50
CA ALA A 251 7.69 0.90 -2.47
C ALA A 251 7.52 -0.38 -3.31
N HIS A 252 8.61 -1.02 -3.75
CA HIS A 252 8.55 -2.31 -4.45
C HIS A 252 8.03 -3.47 -3.59
N ALA A 253 8.15 -3.36 -2.26
CA ALA A 253 7.67 -4.36 -1.32
C ALA A 253 6.19 -4.16 -0.94
N LEU A 254 5.61 -2.99 -1.24
CA LEU A 254 4.17 -2.72 -1.10
C LEU A 254 3.40 -2.96 -2.41
N CYS A 255 3.99 -2.58 -3.55
CA CYS A 255 3.31 -2.58 -4.84
C CYS A 255 3.79 -3.64 -5.84
N HIS A 256 4.86 -4.40 -5.51
CA HIS A 256 5.31 -5.53 -6.31
C HIS A 256 5.42 -5.28 -7.83
N PRO A 257 6.10 -4.21 -8.27
CA PRO A 257 6.10 -3.75 -9.66
C PRO A 257 6.81 -4.68 -10.65
N CYS A 258 7.44 -5.74 -10.16
CA CYS A 258 7.99 -6.83 -10.96
C CYS A 258 7.07 -8.06 -11.05
N ARG A 259 5.89 -8.01 -10.41
CA ARG A 259 4.81 -9.02 -10.45
C ARG A 259 3.48 -8.46 -10.99
N LEU A 260 3.27 -7.16 -10.85
CA LEU A 260 2.12 -6.43 -11.40
C LEU A 260 2.58 -5.54 -12.56
N ARG A 261 1.87 -5.58 -13.68
CA ARG A 261 2.08 -4.61 -14.77
C ARG A 261 1.56 -3.25 -14.32
N TYR A 262 2.40 -2.22 -14.44
CA TYR A 262 1.99 -0.84 -14.25
C TYR A 262 1.99 -0.13 -15.60
N ASP A 263 0.84 0.41 -15.96
CA ASP A 263 0.60 1.13 -17.20
C ASP A 263 1.00 2.63 -17.06
N VAL A 264 0.96 3.17 -15.84
CA VAL A 264 1.48 4.50 -15.49
C VAL A 264 2.32 4.45 -14.21
N VAL A 265 3.58 4.89 -14.31
CA VAL A 265 4.48 5.10 -13.17
C VAL A 265 4.64 6.60 -12.94
N GLY A 266 3.91 7.12 -11.95
CA GLY A 266 3.97 8.52 -11.52
C GLY A 266 5.11 8.78 -10.53
N LYS A 267 5.63 10.00 -10.52
CA LYS A 267 6.68 10.47 -9.62
C LYS A 267 6.18 11.64 -8.76
N PHE A 268 6.71 11.80 -7.55
CA PHE A 268 6.29 12.86 -6.63
C PHE A 268 6.71 14.25 -7.12
N GLU A 269 7.83 14.27 -7.84
CA GLU A 269 8.43 15.43 -8.47
C GLU A 269 7.53 15.91 -9.63
N THR A 270 7.07 14.98 -10.49
CA THR A 270 6.11 15.23 -11.60
C THR A 270 4.64 15.04 -11.22
N LEU A 271 4.30 15.06 -9.92
CA LEU A 271 2.98 14.64 -9.40
C LEU A 271 1.76 15.34 -10.03
N ALA A 272 1.85 16.60 -10.42
CA ALA A 272 0.71 17.36 -10.94
C ALA A 272 0.31 16.90 -12.35
N GLU A 273 1.26 16.85 -13.29
CA GLU A 273 1.04 16.43 -14.67
C GLU A 273 0.76 14.93 -14.75
N ASP A 274 1.54 14.12 -14.04
CA ASP A 274 1.34 12.67 -13.97
C ASP A 274 -0.08 12.32 -13.45
N ALA A 275 -0.62 13.10 -12.51
CA ALA A 275 -1.98 12.91 -12.01
C ALA A 275 -3.05 13.43 -12.98
N ALA A 276 -2.81 14.56 -13.64
CA ALA A 276 -3.68 15.08 -14.69
C ALA A 276 -3.78 14.11 -15.88
N PHE A 277 -2.67 13.48 -16.27
CA PHE A 277 -2.60 12.45 -17.30
C PHE A 277 -3.49 11.23 -16.97
N VAL A 278 -3.36 10.68 -15.75
CA VAL A 278 -4.23 9.58 -15.29
C VAL A 278 -5.71 9.98 -15.28
N LEU A 279 -6.04 11.22 -14.89
CA LEU A 279 -7.42 11.72 -14.87
C LEU A 279 -8.00 11.95 -16.28
N ALA A 280 -7.18 12.39 -17.23
CA ALA A 280 -7.57 12.49 -18.63
C ALA A 280 -7.86 11.10 -19.24
N LEU A 281 -6.99 10.11 -19.00
CA LEU A 281 -7.23 8.71 -19.39
C LEU A 281 -8.53 8.17 -18.75
N ALA A 282 -8.74 8.43 -17.46
CA ALA A 282 -9.98 8.07 -16.74
C ALA A 282 -11.25 8.71 -17.33
N GLY A 283 -11.13 9.72 -18.20
CA GLY A 283 -12.27 10.46 -18.75
C GLY A 283 -12.85 11.48 -17.78
N ALA A 284 -12.07 11.92 -16.81
CA ALA A 284 -12.46 12.89 -15.78
C ALA A 284 -11.60 14.18 -15.81
N PRO A 285 -11.41 14.85 -16.97
CA PRO A 285 -10.56 16.04 -17.07
C PRO A 285 -11.07 17.25 -16.27
N GLY A 286 -12.37 17.29 -15.93
CA GLY A 286 -12.95 18.31 -15.05
C GLY A 286 -12.61 18.13 -13.56
N LEU A 287 -11.97 17.01 -13.16
CA LEU A 287 -11.56 16.76 -11.79
C LEU A 287 -10.11 17.22 -11.59
N SER A 288 -9.88 18.13 -10.63
CA SER A 288 -8.53 18.59 -10.28
C SER A 288 -7.89 17.67 -9.24
N PHE A 289 -6.72 17.10 -9.54
CA PHE A 289 -5.92 16.45 -8.50
C PHE A 289 -5.46 17.49 -7.46
N PRO A 290 -5.59 17.23 -6.14
CA PRO A 290 -5.22 18.20 -5.11
C PRO A 290 -3.69 18.22 -4.88
N ALA A 291 -2.93 18.62 -5.89
CA ALA A 291 -1.48 18.79 -5.82
C ALA A 291 -1.11 19.98 -4.89
N PRO A 292 -0.02 19.88 -4.11
CA PRO A 292 0.60 21.05 -3.50
C PRO A 292 1.27 21.94 -4.58
N PRO A 293 1.38 23.26 -4.38
CA PRO A 293 1.95 24.17 -5.38
C PRO A 293 3.41 23.85 -5.72
N ARG A 294 3.76 23.96 -7.02
CA ARG A 294 5.14 23.96 -7.49
C ARG A 294 5.80 25.34 -7.41
N PRO A 295 7.14 25.41 -7.35
CA PRO A 295 8.08 24.30 -7.10
C PRO A 295 8.21 23.94 -5.60
N ARG A 296 7.55 24.70 -4.72
CA ARG A 296 7.73 24.69 -3.26
C ARG A 296 7.64 23.31 -2.60
N ALA A 297 6.77 22.41 -3.08
CA ALA A 297 6.56 21.11 -2.46
C ALA A 297 7.73 20.12 -2.64
N ALA A 298 8.43 20.17 -3.77
CA ALA A 298 9.60 19.34 -4.05
C ALA A 298 10.83 19.87 -3.30
N ALA A 299 11.10 21.17 -3.38
CA ALA A 299 12.18 21.81 -2.62
C ALA A 299 12.04 21.55 -1.10
N ALA A 300 10.85 21.80 -0.53
CA ALA A 300 10.61 21.55 0.90
C ALA A 300 10.66 20.06 1.32
N SER A 301 10.61 19.14 0.35
CA SER A 301 10.83 17.71 0.55
C SER A 301 12.31 17.39 0.69
N GLN A 302 13.09 17.78 -0.33
CA GLN A 302 14.54 17.62 -0.40
C GLN A 302 15.23 18.30 0.79
N ASP A 303 14.84 19.55 1.09
CA ASP A 303 15.30 20.32 2.24
C ASP A 303 15.10 19.61 3.59
N LEU A 304 13.96 18.94 3.76
CA LEU A 304 13.68 18.19 4.98
C LEU A 304 14.59 16.97 5.09
N ALA A 305 14.78 16.24 3.99
CA ALA A 305 15.66 15.08 3.97
C ALA A 305 17.11 15.50 4.21
N ALA A 306 17.62 16.49 3.48
CA ALA A 306 18.97 17.02 3.63
C ALA A 306 19.26 17.50 5.07
N ARG A 307 18.33 18.21 5.72
CA ARG A 307 18.47 18.59 7.14
C ARG A 307 18.48 17.39 8.09
N LEU A 308 17.62 16.40 7.88
CA LEU A 308 17.53 15.24 8.76
C LEU A 308 18.70 14.26 8.59
N PHE A 309 19.26 14.14 7.38
CA PHE A 309 20.37 13.24 7.09
C PHE A 309 21.77 13.83 7.32
N ARG A 310 21.90 15.17 7.40
CA ARG A 310 23.17 15.89 7.62
C ARG A 310 24.04 15.28 8.74
N ASP A 311 23.43 15.01 9.89
CA ASP A 311 24.14 14.58 11.10
C ASP A 311 24.10 13.05 11.31
N ILE A 312 23.67 12.29 10.29
CA ILE A 312 23.65 10.82 10.30
C ILE A 312 24.97 10.32 9.71
N SER A 313 25.69 9.44 10.40
CA SER A 313 27.00 8.99 9.93
C SER A 313 26.95 8.24 8.59
N PRO A 314 27.99 8.32 7.74
CA PRO A 314 28.07 7.62 6.45
C PRO A 314 27.73 6.13 6.54
N PHE A 315 28.17 5.47 7.62
CA PHE A 315 27.85 4.06 7.91
C PHE A 315 26.34 3.78 7.95
N TYR A 316 25.57 4.61 8.68
CA TYR A 316 24.12 4.46 8.74
C TYR A 316 23.46 4.87 7.43
N GLN A 317 23.97 5.89 6.73
CA GLN A 317 23.46 6.31 5.43
C GLN A 317 23.62 5.20 4.36
N ARG A 318 24.82 4.59 4.24
CA ARG A 318 25.06 3.48 3.31
C ARG A 318 24.18 2.27 3.63
N ARG A 319 24.09 1.85 4.90
CA ARG A 319 23.23 0.71 5.28
C ARG A 319 21.74 0.97 5.03
N LEU A 320 21.29 2.21 5.15
CA LEU A 320 19.94 2.63 4.79
C LEU A 320 19.74 2.67 3.27
N PHE A 321 20.74 3.13 2.51
CA PHE A 321 20.71 3.08 1.06
C PHE A 321 20.57 1.63 0.57
N ASP A 322 21.37 0.70 1.09
CA ASP A 322 21.25 -0.73 0.76
C ASP A 322 19.87 -1.32 1.10
N LEU A 323 19.26 -0.90 2.21
CA LEU A 323 17.91 -1.32 2.59
C LEU A 323 16.85 -0.88 1.54
N TYR A 324 16.98 0.31 0.97
CA TYR A 324 16.04 0.86 -0.03
C TYR A 324 16.53 0.75 -1.49
N LYS A 325 17.71 0.19 -1.74
CA LYS A 325 18.41 0.16 -3.05
C LYS A 325 17.54 -0.28 -4.23
N MET A 326 16.65 -1.25 -4.00
CA MET A 326 15.71 -1.71 -5.02
C MET A 326 14.68 -0.65 -5.44
N ASP A 327 14.25 0.25 -4.56
CA ASP A 327 13.38 1.39 -4.95
C ASP A 327 14.16 2.39 -5.83
N PHE A 328 15.44 2.63 -5.58
CA PHE A 328 16.28 3.47 -6.44
C PHE A 328 16.42 2.88 -7.85
N LEU A 329 16.76 1.59 -7.93
CA LEU A 329 16.96 0.89 -9.20
C LEU A 329 15.67 0.76 -10.02
N LEU A 330 14.56 0.36 -9.39
CA LEU A 330 13.29 0.10 -10.09
C LEU A 330 12.58 1.37 -10.57
N PHE A 331 12.80 2.51 -9.90
CA PHE A 331 12.10 3.76 -10.21
C PHE A 331 13.02 4.87 -10.75
N ASN A 332 14.25 4.53 -11.12
CA ASN A 332 15.27 5.45 -11.63
C ASN A 332 15.44 6.69 -10.75
N TYR A 333 15.85 6.48 -9.49
CA TYR A 333 16.33 7.56 -8.63
C TYR A 333 17.86 7.47 -8.52
N SER A 334 18.52 8.61 -8.68
CA SER A 334 19.94 8.76 -8.33
C SER A 334 20.11 8.79 -6.82
N ALA A 335 21.31 8.46 -6.32
CA ALA A 335 21.66 8.73 -4.93
C ALA A 335 21.63 10.25 -4.69
N PRO A 336 20.93 10.76 -3.65
CA PRO A 336 20.89 12.20 -3.39
C PRO A 336 22.27 12.74 -3.00
N SER A 337 22.62 13.92 -3.54
CA SER A 337 23.92 14.58 -3.32
C SER A 337 24.17 15.01 -1.86
N TYR A 338 23.13 15.09 -1.03
CA TYR A 338 23.26 15.32 0.41
C TYR A 338 23.64 14.06 1.21
N LEU A 339 23.78 12.90 0.57
CA LEU A 339 24.21 11.67 1.23
C LEU A 339 25.73 11.45 1.12
N GLN A 340 26.30 10.97 2.22
CA GLN A 340 27.68 10.53 2.32
C GLN A 340 27.71 9.01 2.20
N LEU A 341 27.88 8.51 0.98
CA LEU A 341 27.83 7.07 0.66
C LEU A 341 29.20 6.42 0.42
N HIS A 342 30.29 7.19 0.49
CA HIS A 342 31.66 6.77 0.24
C HIS A 342 32.38 6.38 1.53
#